data_AF-A0A8S1W4A6-F1
#
_entry.id   AF-A0A8S1W4A6-F1
#
_cell.length_a   1.000
_cell.length_b   1.000
_cell.length_c   1.000
_cell.angle_alpha   90.00
_cell.angle_beta   90.00
_cell.angle_gamma   90.00
#
_symmetry.space_group_name_H-M   'P 1'
#
loop_
_entity.id
_entity.type
_entity.pdbx_description
1 polymer ?
#
loop_
_entity_poly.entity_id
_entity_poly.type
_entity_poly.pdbx_seq_one_letter_code
_entity_poly.pdbx_strand_id
1 'polypeptide(L)'
;MMEHYKGIMLCNRPQASINLDYHKPFVSRVTHAEPLGYNPVKQLQIHQPIKQIKPILSQHKEWLQNFQKHVKEKKTALHCSQVQSRLHPDRYRSNSDKQNQQTEQQIQQASQLQNKTTKVEEIQQEQQNLQANNNELGDEIIDDQELNELLDFTKNLDYEQYINDLEVKTVVEALKKRIEEIRIENPQLTQKEAAKKALKQNNNATQKPNKKHVTIQEEEQLQKNPEKKEINLENIAKKIAEEILQKNKYLRNIHSNISMQKLVETEARRFLQKE
;
A
#
# COMPACT_ATOMS: atom_id res chain seq x y z
N MET A 1 94.89 10.74 -10.85
CA MET A 1 94.76 10.80 -9.39
C MET A 1 93.49 11.58 -9.07
N MET A 2 92.55 10.96 -8.36
CA MET A 2 91.26 11.54 -7.97
C MET A 2 91.42 12.42 -6.75
N GLU A 3 90.90 13.65 -6.79
CA GLU A 3 90.62 14.44 -5.60
C GLU A 3 89.13 14.79 -5.57
N HIS A 4 88.37 14.03 -4.78
CA HIS A 4 86.97 14.31 -4.48
C HIS A 4 86.90 15.13 -3.18
N TYR A 5 86.81 16.45 -3.30
CA TYR A 5 86.60 17.34 -2.16
C TYR A 5 85.14 17.22 -1.69
N LYS A 6 84.90 16.52 -0.57
CA LYS A 6 83.60 16.51 0.11
C LYS A 6 83.38 17.89 0.75
N GLY A 7 82.57 18.72 0.11
CA GLY A 7 82.15 20.01 0.67
C GLY A 7 81.40 19.83 1.99
N ILE A 8 81.97 20.37 3.07
CA ILE A 8 81.29 20.54 4.37
C ILE A 8 80.31 21.70 4.20
N MET A 9 79.02 21.38 4.11
CA MET A 9 77.95 22.38 4.12
C MET A 9 77.76 22.87 5.56
N LEU A 10 78.36 24.02 5.88
CA LEU A 10 78.09 24.79 7.10
C LEU A 10 76.69 25.40 7.00
N CYS A 11 75.68 24.65 7.41
CA CYS A 11 74.33 25.20 7.55
C CYS A 11 74.29 26.08 8.81
N ASN A 12 74.29 27.41 8.62
CA ASN A 12 73.96 28.38 9.66
C ASN A 12 72.55 28.06 10.19
N ARG A 13 72.47 27.46 11.38
CA ARG A 13 71.20 27.16 12.03
C ARG A 13 70.58 28.51 12.46
N PRO A 14 69.43 28.92 11.91
CA PRO A 14 68.82 30.18 12.30
C PRO A 14 68.53 30.14 13.80
N GLN A 15 68.92 31.21 14.51
CA GLN A 15 68.60 31.40 15.92
C GLN A 15 67.08 31.57 16.03
N ALA A 16 66.36 30.45 16.18
CA ALA A 16 64.98 30.50 16.63
C ALA A 16 65.02 31.06 18.05
N SER A 17 64.49 32.27 18.24
CA SER A 17 64.23 32.85 19.55
C SER A 17 63.17 31.98 20.23
N ILE A 18 63.62 30.99 20.99
CA ILE A 18 62.75 30.16 21.81
C ILE A 18 62.26 31.08 22.94
N ASN A 19 61.03 31.55 22.84
CA ASN A 19 60.33 32.15 23.98
C ASN A 19 60.12 31.03 25.01
N LEU A 20 61.10 30.89 25.89
CA LEU A 20 61.02 30.05 27.07
C LEU A 20 60.02 30.69 28.01
N ASP A 21 58.82 30.12 28.06
CA ASP A 21 57.81 30.50 29.03
C ASP A 21 58.25 30.00 30.41
N TYR A 22 58.97 30.84 31.14
CA TYR A 22 59.61 30.52 32.42
C TYR A 22 58.62 30.19 33.56
N HIS A 23 57.31 30.28 33.31
CA HIS A 23 56.29 30.05 34.34
C HIS A 23 55.78 28.61 34.43
N LYS A 24 56.26 27.69 33.56
CA LYS A 24 55.84 26.29 33.61
C LYS A 24 56.87 25.45 34.38
N PRO A 25 56.57 24.98 35.61
CA PRO A 25 57.49 24.15 36.35
C PRO A 25 57.79 22.87 35.57
N PHE A 26 59.05 22.43 35.59
CA PHE A 26 59.50 21.22 34.92
C PHE A 26 58.71 20.02 35.45
N VAL A 27 57.72 19.56 34.67
CA VAL A 27 56.86 18.44 35.07
C VAL A 27 57.67 17.15 34.88
N SER A 28 58.36 16.70 35.93
CA SER A 28 59.16 15.46 35.91
C SER A 28 58.32 14.17 36.00
N ARG A 29 56.99 14.30 36.09
CA ARG A 29 56.07 13.16 36.17
C ARG A 29 55.37 12.96 34.84
N VAL A 30 55.61 11.81 34.23
CA VAL A 30 54.87 11.28 33.08
C VAL A 30 53.41 11.13 33.51
N THR A 31 52.54 12.01 33.02
CA THR A 31 51.10 11.90 33.21
C THR A 31 50.59 10.69 32.41
N HIS A 32 50.10 9.67 33.10
CA HIS A 32 49.79 8.32 32.58
C HIS A 32 48.61 8.20 31.61
N ALA A 33 48.15 9.28 30.96
CA ALA A 33 46.96 9.24 30.11
C ALA A 33 47.21 9.62 28.64
N GLU A 34 48.47 9.81 28.23
CA GLU A 34 48.79 10.03 26.82
C GLU A 34 49.31 8.71 26.21
N PRO A 35 48.59 8.10 25.26
CA PRO A 35 49.00 6.84 24.66
C PRO A 35 50.33 7.03 23.92
N LEU A 36 51.41 6.55 24.55
CA LEU A 36 52.75 6.47 23.96
C LEU A 36 52.67 5.74 22.61
N GLY A 37 52.91 6.46 21.52
CA GLY A 37 52.97 5.88 20.17
C GLY A 37 52.33 6.73 19.07
N TYR A 38 51.47 7.69 19.42
CA TYR A 38 50.98 8.66 18.44
C TYR A 38 51.84 9.91 18.48
N ASN A 39 52.61 10.13 17.41
CA ASN A 39 53.29 11.40 17.20
C ASN A 39 52.24 12.51 17.30
N PRO A 40 52.32 13.48 18.23
CA PRO A 40 51.31 14.51 18.37
C PRO A 40 51.18 15.18 17.01
N VAL A 41 50.05 14.95 16.34
CA VAL A 41 49.77 15.57 15.06
C VAL A 41 49.76 17.05 15.38
N LYS A 42 50.79 17.78 14.94
CA LYS A 42 50.82 19.24 15.03
C LYS A 42 49.43 19.67 14.60
N GLN A 43 48.70 20.34 15.49
CA GLN A 43 47.49 21.04 15.09
C GLN A 43 47.98 22.09 14.10
N LEU A 44 48.09 21.68 12.83
CA LEU A 44 48.18 22.58 11.72
C LEU A 44 46.89 23.35 11.87
N GLN A 45 46.99 24.58 12.37
CA GLN A 45 45.97 25.57 12.14
C GLN A 45 45.98 25.76 10.64
N ILE A 46 45.30 24.84 9.94
CA ILE A 46 45.05 24.98 8.54
C ILE A 46 44.07 26.14 8.52
N HIS A 47 44.60 27.36 8.38
CA HIS A 47 43.87 28.49 7.86
C HIS A 47 43.46 28.12 6.43
N GLN A 48 42.54 27.16 6.29
CA GLN A 48 41.90 26.95 5.02
C GLN A 48 41.12 28.24 4.78
N PRO A 49 41.36 28.93 3.65
CA PRO A 49 40.49 30.02 3.28
C PRO A 49 39.07 29.44 3.32
N ILE A 50 38.17 30.11 4.04
CA ILE A 50 36.76 29.71 4.12
C ILE A 50 36.30 29.64 2.67
N LYS A 51 36.23 28.43 2.12
CA LYS A 51 35.80 28.22 0.73
C LYS A 51 34.38 28.74 0.72
N GLN A 52 34.15 29.85 0.02
CA GLN A 52 32.82 30.40 -0.18
C GLN A 52 31.99 29.26 -0.77
N ILE A 53 31.13 28.67 0.07
CA ILE A 53 30.27 27.57 -0.33
C ILE A 53 29.40 28.19 -1.41
N LYS A 54 29.51 27.69 -2.65
CA LYS A 54 28.69 28.16 -3.75
C LYS A 54 27.23 28.16 -3.28
N PRO A 55 26.47 29.26 -3.45
CA PRO A 55 25.12 29.38 -2.89
C PRO A 55 24.20 28.20 -3.27
N ILE A 56 24.44 27.61 -4.44
CA ILE A 56 23.79 26.40 -4.94
C ILE A 56 23.92 25.22 -3.98
N LEU A 57 25.10 24.99 -3.38
CA LEU A 57 25.32 23.89 -2.44
C LEU A 57 24.57 24.12 -1.12
N SER A 58 24.43 25.37 -0.68
CA SER A 58 23.62 25.72 0.50
C SER A 58 22.14 25.44 0.24
N GLN A 59 21.62 25.91 -0.91
CA GLN A 59 20.23 25.66 -1.31
C GLN A 59 19.94 24.16 -1.47
N HIS A 60 20.86 23.41 -2.07
CA HIS A 60 20.69 21.96 -2.21
C HIS A 60 20.69 21.25 -0.85
N LYS A 61 21.57 21.66 0.07
CA LYS A 61 21.60 21.13 1.44
C LYS A 61 20.28 21.41 2.18
N GLU A 62 19.77 22.63 2.07
CA GLU A 62 18.48 23.00 2.64
C GLU A 62 17.33 22.19 2.02
N TRP A 63 17.34 22.03 0.69
CA TRP A 63 16.38 21.19 -0.02
C TRP A 63 16.41 19.73 0.46
N LEU A 64 17.60 19.14 0.64
CA LEU A 64 17.73 17.77 1.16
C LEU A 64 17.18 17.65 2.58
N GLN A 65 17.41 18.65 3.44
CA GLN A 65 16.86 18.68 4.79
C GLN A 65 15.33 18.76 4.77
N ASN A 66 14.76 19.65 3.95
CA ASN A 66 13.32 19.80 3.78
C ASN A 66 12.69 18.54 3.19
N PHE A 67 13.34 17.92 2.20
CA PHE A 67 12.90 16.67 1.61
C PHE A 67 12.90 15.53 2.65
N GLN A 68 13.95 15.42 3.46
CA GLN A 68 14.02 14.42 4.53
C GLN A 68 12.91 14.64 5.58
N LYS A 69 12.64 15.90 5.93
CA LYS A 69 11.53 16.26 6.82
C LYS A 69 10.17 15.84 6.22
N HIS A 70 9.93 16.17 4.96
CA HIS A 70 8.69 15.82 4.26
C HIS A 70 8.49 14.30 4.14
N VAL A 71 9.55 13.53 3.86
CA VAL A 71 9.49 12.06 3.85
C VAL A 71 9.14 11.50 5.23
N LYS A 72 9.67 12.08 6.32
CA LYS A 72 9.31 11.67 7.68
C LYS A 72 7.85 12.00 7.99
N GLU A 73 7.40 13.22 7.69
CA GLU A 73 6.01 13.66 7.90
C GLU A 73 5.01 12.77 7.15
N LYS A 74 5.29 12.44 5.90
CA LYS A 74 4.45 11.55 5.10
C LYS A 74 4.37 10.14 5.70
N LYS A 75 5.49 9.59 6.18
CA LYS A 75 5.51 8.29 6.88
C LYS A 75 4.70 8.33 8.18
N THR A 76 4.84 9.38 8.98
CA THR A 76 4.09 9.53 10.23
C THR A 76 2.60 9.73 10.00
N ALA A 77 2.21 10.49 8.98
CA ALA A 77 0.80 10.68 8.60
C ALA A 77 0.15 9.36 8.18
N LEU A 78 0.85 8.55 7.38
CA LEU A 78 0.37 7.24 6.94
C LEU A 78 0.20 6.28 8.11
N HIS A 79 1.16 6.27 9.04
CA HIS A 79 1.04 5.48 10.27
C HIS A 79 -0.13 5.93 11.15
N CYS A 80 -0.32 7.25 11.34
CA CYS A 80 -1.42 7.79 12.13
C CYS A 80 -2.79 7.47 11.51
N SER A 81 -2.92 7.62 10.18
CA SER A 81 -4.11 7.20 9.43
C SER A 81 -4.38 5.70 9.60
N GLN A 82 -3.36 4.86 9.50
CA GLN A 82 -3.51 3.41 9.70
C GLN A 82 -3.96 3.06 11.12
N VAL A 83 -3.43 3.72 12.15
CA VAL A 83 -3.88 3.55 13.54
C VAL A 83 -5.31 4.02 13.70
N GLN A 84 -5.68 5.16 13.11
CA GLN A 84 -7.04 5.70 13.18
C GLN A 84 -8.06 4.77 12.50
N SER A 85 -7.71 4.18 11.35
CA SER A 85 -8.53 3.16 10.68
C SER A 85 -8.70 1.89 11.52
N ARG A 86 -7.73 1.55 12.39
CA ARG A 86 -7.85 0.42 13.33
C ARG A 86 -8.71 0.73 14.55
N LEU A 87 -8.78 2.00 14.98
CA LEU A 87 -9.59 2.43 16.12
C LEU A 87 -11.05 2.70 15.74
N HIS A 88 -11.32 2.95 14.44
CA HIS A 88 -12.68 3.20 13.96
C HIS A 88 -13.63 2.03 14.29
N PRO A 89 -13.33 0.76 13.96
CA PRO A 89 -14.21 -0.38 14.23
C PRO A 89 -14.58 -0.53 15.71
N ASP A 90 -13.63 -0.30 16.62
CA ASP A 90 -13.84 -0.44 18.07
C ASP A 90 -14.85 0.59 18.60
N ARG A 91 -14.91 1.76 17.98
CA ARG A 91 -15.87 2.82 18.34
C ARG A 91 -17.30 2.46 17.91
N TYR A 92 -17.47 1.87 16.72
CA TYR A 92 -18.78 1.39 16.25
C TYR A 92 -19.23 0.19 17.07
N ARG A 93 -18.33 -0.75 17.36
CA ARG A 93 -18.61 -1.90 18.20
C ARG A 93 -19.06 -1.50 19.60
N SER A 94 -18.35 -0.57 20.25
CA SER A 94 -18.72 -0.05 21.58
C SER A 94 -20.08 0.66 21.59
N ASN A 95 -20.46 1.35 20.51
CA ASN A 95 -21.76 2.00 20.41
C ASN A 95 -22.89 0.99 20.15
N SER A 96 -22.64 0.00 19.30
CA SER A 96 -23.58 -1.11 19.05
C SER A 96 -23.82 -1.93 20.32
N ASP A 97 -22.77 -2.25 21.08
CA ASP A 97 -22.89 -3.00 22.33
C ASP A 97 -23.73 -2.23 23.37
N LYS A 98 -23.61 -0.90 23.42
CA LYS A 98 -24.44 -0.05 24.30
C LYS A 98 -25.91 -0.03 23.86
N GLN A 99 -26.18 0.04 22.56
CA GLN A 99 -27.55 -0.05 22.05
C GLN A 99 -28.16 -1.41 22.35
N ASN A 100 -27.43 -2.50 22.11
CA ASN A 100 -27.89 -3.85 22.43
C ASN A 100 -28.19 -4.02 23.92
N GLN A 101 -27.32 -3.51 24.81
CA GLN A 101 -27.57 -3.52 26.25
C GLN A 101 -28.81 -2.71 26.65
N GLN A 102 -29.05 -1.55 26.03
CA GLN A 102 -30.27 -0.78 26.27
C GLN A 102 -31.52 -1.52 25.82
N THR A 103 -31.47 -2.15 24.64
CA THR A 103 -32.57 -2.97 24.11
C THR A 103 -32.84 -4.18 25.01
N GLU A 104 -31.81 -4.89 25.47
CA GLU A 104 -31.94 -6.00 26.42
C GLU A 104 -32.60 -5.55 27.74
N GLN A 105 -32.21 -4.40 28.28
CA GLN A 105 -32.84 -3.85 29.49
C GLN A 105 -34.32 -3.51 29.27
N GLN A 106 -34.68 -2.95 28.11
CA GLN A 106 -36.08 -2.66 27.77
C GLN A 106 -36.90 -3.95 27.59
N ILE A 107 -36.35 -4.97 26.93
CA ILE A 107 -36.99 -6.29 26.77
C ILE A 107 -37.22 -6.95 28.13
N GLN A 108 -36.22 -6.90 29.02
CA GLN A 108 -36.36 -7.43 30.38
C GLN A 108 -37.47 -6.70 31.17
N GLN A 109 -37.56 -5.37 31.08
CA GLN A 109 -38.64 -4.61 31.72
C GLN A 109 -40.02 -4.94 31.13
N ALA A 110 -40.13 -5.08 29.79
CA ALA A 110 -41.38 -5.44 29.12
C ALA A 110 -41.86 -6.85 29.49
N SER A 111 -40.96 -7.83 29.57
CA SER A 111 -41.28 -9.21 29.96
C SER A 111 -41.80 -9.33 31.40
N GLN A 112 -41.34 -8.46 32.32
CA GLN A 112 -41.84 -8.41 33.69
C GLN A 112 -43.27 -7.86 33.77
N LEU A 113 -43.66 -6.97 32.84
CA LEU A 113 -45.02 -6.42 32.78
C LEU A 113 -46.03 -7.42 32.20
N GLN A 114 -45.60 -8.33 31.32
CA GLN A 114 -46.49 -9.35 30.73
C GLN A 114 -46.87 -10.48 31.69
N ASN A 115 -46.11 -10.70 32.77
CA ASN A 115 -46.44 -11.71 33.79
C ASN A 115 -47.54 -11.28 34.78
N LYS A 116 -48.15 -10.08 34.61
CA LYS A 116 -49.24 -9.59 35.46
C LYS A 116 -50.64 -9.57 34.83
N THR A 117 -50.79 -10.01 33.57
CA THR A 117 -52.10 -10.10 32.91
C THR A 117 -52.29 -11.48 32.29
N THR A 118 -52.64 -12.45 33.12
CA THR A 118 -53.19 -13.72 32.67
C THR A 118 -54.62 -13.47 32.17
N LYS A 119 -54.89 -13.93 30.94
CA LYS A 119 -56.15 -13.93 30.14
C LYS A 119 -56.16 -12.91 29.00
N VAL A 120 -55.60 -13.28 27.85
CA VAL A 120 -56.18 -13.24 26.48
C VAL A 120 -55.12 -13.89 25.58
N GLU A 121 -55.28 -15.17 25.27
CA GLU A 121 -54.28 -16.00 24.57
C GLU A 121 -54.49 -16.11 23.05
N GLU A 122 -55.30 -15.24 22.43
CA GLU A 122 -55.65 -15.36 21.01
C GLU A 122 -55.11 -14.25 20.09
N ILE A 123 -54.39 -13.25 20.61
CA ILE A 123 -53.91 -12.08 19.81
C ILE A 123 -52.38 -12.15 19.53
N GLN A 124 -51.67 -13.09 20.15
CA GLN A 124 -50.19 -13.07 20.14
C GLN A 124 -49.53 -13.74 18.93
N GLN A 125 -50.28 -14.52 18.13
CA GLN A 125 -49.77 -15.07 16.87
C GLN A 125 -49.79 -14.06 15.71
N GLU A 126 -50.58 -12.98 15.80
CA GLU A 126 -50.66 -11.97 14.74
C GLU A 126 -49.56 -10.90 14.86
N GLN A 127 -49.04 -10.64 16.06
CA GLN A 127 -47.95 -9.67 16.27
C GLN A 127 -46.56 -10.20 15.87
N GLN A 128 -46.32 -11.51 15.92
CA GLN A 128 -45.04 -12.08 15.45
C GLN A 128 -44.92 -12.06 13.92
N ASN A 129 -46.03 -12.08 13.19
CA ASN A 129 -46.03 -12.03 11.72
C ASN A 129 -45.82 -10.60 11.17
N LEU A 130 -46.09 -9.57 11.98
CA LEU A 130 -45.84 -8.17 11.62
C LEU A 130 -44.36 -7.76 11.79
N GLN A 131 -43.57 -8.44 12.62
CA GLN A 131 -42.16 -8.09 12.82
C GLN A 131 -41.24 -8.64 11.73
N ALA A 132 -41.61 -9.74 11.07
CA ALA A 132 -40.86 -10.27 9.92
C ALA A 132 -40.93 -9.35 8.69
N ASN A 133 -42.10 -8.77 8.39
CA ASN A 133 -42.28 -7.85 7.26
C ASN A 133 -41.62 -6.47 7.46
N ASN A 134 -41.30 -6.07 8.70
CA ASN A 134 -40.64 -4.78 8.96
C ASN A 134 -39.11 -4.83 8.74
N ASN A 135 -38.49 -6.00 8.82
CA ASN A 135 -37.06 -6.14 8.52
C ASN A 135 -36.78 -6.13 7.01
N GLU A 136 -37.63 -6.76 6.19
CA GLU A 136 -37.49 -6.71 4.72
C GLU A 136 -37.69 -5.29 4.16
N LEU A 137 -38.65 -4.51 4.69
CA LEU A 137 -38.80 -3.11 4.30
C LEU A 137 -37.61 -2.24 4.72
N GLY A 138 -36.93 -2.58 5.82
CA GLY A 138 -35.76 -1.85 6.29
C GLY A 138 -34.56 -2.01 5.35
N ASP A 139 -34.32 -3.21 4.86
CA ASP A 139 -33.25 -3.51 3.91
C ASP A 139 -33.53 -2.88 2.53
N GLU A 140 -34.77 -2.90 2.02
CA GLU A 140 -35.12 -2.22 0.76
C GLU A 140 -34.95 -0.69 0.83
N ILE A 141 -35.27 -0.07 1.98
CA ILE A 141 -35.12 1.38 2.16
C ILE A 141 -33.64 1.79 2.28
N ILE A 142 -32.79 0.93 2.86
CA ILE A 142 -31.34 1.15 2.92
C ILE A 142 -30.75 1.06 1.51
N ASP A 143 -31.14 0.05 0.74
CA ASP A 143 -30.69 -0.13 -0.64
C ASP A 143 -31.11 1.04 -1.55
N ASP A 144 -32.32 1.57 -1.38
CA ASP A 144 -32.78 2.76 -2.11
C ASP A 144 -32.02 4.04 -1.71
N GLN A 145 -31.61 4.17 -0.44
CA GLN A 145 -30.79 5.29 0.00
C GLN A 145 -29.37 5.22 -0.55
N GLU A 146 -28.75 4.04 -0.52
CA GLU A 146 -27.42 3.81 -1.11
C GLU A 146 -27.45 4.01 -2.63
N LEU A 147 -28.51 3.58 -3.30
CA LEU A 147 -28.71 3.78 -4.73
C LEU A 147 -28.83 5.26 -5.08
N ASN A 148 -29.59 6.04 -4.29
CA ASN A 148 -29.71 7.48 -4.48
C ASN A 148 -28.39 8.22 -4.20
N GLU A 149 -27.63 7.81 -3.18
CA GLU A 149 -26.30 8.37 -2.89
C GLU A 149 -25.32 8.08 -4.03
N LEU A 150 -25.37 6.88 -4.62
CA LEU A 150 -24.56 6.53 -5.79
C LEU A 150 -24.97 7.32 -7.05
N LEU A 151 -26.27 7.56 -7.21
CA LEU A 151 -26.82 8.38 -8.29
C LEU A 151 -26.38 9.84 -8.17
N ASP A 152 -26.36 10.39 -6.96
CA ASP A 152 -25.92 11.76 -6.69
C ASP A 152 -24.40 11.91 -6.83
N PHE A 153 -23.62 10.91 -6.41
CA PHE A 153 -22.18 10.88 -6.64
C PHE A 153 -21.83 10.89 -8.13
N THR A 154 -22.51 10.07 -8.93
CA THR A 154 -22.25 10.01 -10.38
C THR A 154 -22.69 11.28 -11.11
N LYS A 155 -23.79 11.93 -10.68
CA LYS A 155 -24.23 13.21 -11.25
C LYS A 155 -23.33 14.38 -10.88
N ASN A 156 -22.79 14.38 -9.66
CA ASN A 156 -21.91 15.43 -9.16
C ASN A 156 -20.42 15.16 -9.41
N LEU A 157 -20.08 14.12 -10.18
CA LEU A 157 -18.69 13.82 -10.50
C LEU A 157 -18.18 14.78 -11.58
N ASP A 158 -17.47 15.82 -11.15
CA ASP A 158 -16.83 16.77 -12.07
C ASP A 158 -15.50 16.20 -12.61
N TYR A 159 -15.61 15.42 -13.68
CA TYR A 159 -14.46 14.86 -14.39
C TYR A 159 -13.54 15.95 -14.95
N GLU A 160 -14.06 17.14 -15.28
CA GLU A 160 -13.24 18.21 -15.84
C GLU A 160 -12.33 18.84 -14.80
N GLN A 161 -12.79 18.97 -13.56
CA GLN A 161 -11.94 19.40 -12.46
C GLN A 161 -10.80 18.39 -12.20
N TYR A 162 -11.12 17.09 -12.15
CA TYR A 162 -10.13 16.04 -11.86
C TYR A 162 -9.14 15.78 -13.00
N ILE A 163 -9.58 15.86 -14.26
CA ILE A 163 -8.68 15.66 -15.41
C ILE A 163 -7.73 16.85 -15.60
N ASN A 164 -8.13 18.03 -15.14
CA ASN A 164 -7.31 19.22 -15.21
C ASN A 164 -6.34 19.37 -14.05
N ASP A 165 -6.50 18.57 -12.99
CA ASP A 165 -5.59 18.54 -11.87
C ASP A 165 -4.16 18.21 -12.33
N LEU A 166 -3.21 19.01 -11.86
CA LEU A 166 -1.82 18.97 -12.28
C LEU A 166 -1.17 17.64 -11.89
N GLU A 167 -1.62 17.04 -10.78
CA GLU A 167 -1.17 15.73 -10.33
C GLU A 167 -1.58 14.61 -11.28
N VAL A 168 -2.84 14.61 -11.76
CA VAL A 168 -3.31 13.60 -12.71
C VAL A 168 -2.59 13.75 -14.05
N LYS A 169 -2.39 14.99 -14.53
CA LYS A 169 -1.62 15.26 -15.75
C LYS A 169 -0.18 14.78 -15.64
N THR A 170 0.50 15.06 -14.55
CA THR A 170 1.89 14.63 -14.34
C THR A 170 2.02 13.11 -14.24
N VAL A 171 1.08 12.43 -13.59
CA VAL A 171 1.04 10.96 -13.55
C VAL A 171 0.79 10.36 -14.92
N VAL A 172 -0.19 10.89 -15.67
CA VAL A 172 -0.48 10.44 -17.04
C VAL A 172 0.72 10.67 -17.97
N GLU A 173 1.41 11.80 -17.83
CA GLU A 173 2.61 12.11 -18.61
C GLU A 173 3.76 11.17 -18.25
N ALA A 174 3.98 10.89 -16.97
CA ALA A 174 4.98 9.92 -16.52
C ALA A 174 4.69 8.50 -17.05
N LEU A 175 3.42 8.08 -17.04
CA LEU A 175 2.99 6.81 -17.63
C LEU A 175 3.21 6.78 -19.14
N LYS A 176 2.86 7.84 -19.86
CA LYS A 176 3.11 7.96 -21.31
C LYS A 176 4.60 7.84 -21.61
N LYS A 177 5.45 8.55 -20.87
CA LYS A 177 6.90 8.46 -21.01
C LYS A 177 7.40 7.04 -20.75
N ARG A 178 6.90 6.40 -19.69
CA ARG A 178 7.29 5.02 -19.35
C ARG A 178 6.87 4.01 -20.43
N ILE A 179 5.67 4.18 -21.01
CA ILE A 179 5.21 3.35 -22.12
C ILE A 179 6.13 3.53 -23.34
N GLU A 180 6.57 4.76 -23.62
CA GLU A 180 7.46 5.03 -24.74
C GLU A 180 8.87 4.45 -24.52
N GLU A 181 9.42 4.57 -23.31
CA GLU A 181 10.67 3.89 -22.91
C GLU A 181 10.55 2.37 -23.12
N ILE A 182 9.46 1.76 -22.65
CA ILE A 182 9.22 0.31 -22.82
C ILE A 182 9.13 -0.08 -24.31
N ARG A 183 8.53 0.77 -25.16
CA ARG A 183 8.45 0.53 -26.61
C ARG A 183 9.82 0.59 -27.28
N ILE A 184 10.67 1.53 -26.87
CA ILE A 184 12.04 1.66 -27.37
C ILE A 184 12.90 0.47 -26.90
N GLU A 185 12.78 0.08 -25.62
CA GLU A 185 13.52 -1.05 -25.05
C GLU A 185 13.08 -2.41 -25.63
N ASN A 186 11.82 -2.54 -26.05
CA ASN A 186 11.24 -3.81 -26.54
C ASN A 186 10.48 -3.63 -27.87
N PRO A 187 11.19 -3.43 -29.01
CA PRO A 187 10.56 -3.22 -30.31
C PRO A 187 9.72 -4.41 -30.81
N GLN A 188 9.89 -5.60 -30.23
CA GLN A 188 9.06 -6.78 -30.52
C GLN A 188 7.64 -6.70 -29.93
N LEU A 189 7.40 -5.90 -28.89
CA LEU A 189 6.06 -5.72 -28.31
C LEU A 189 5.17 -4.89 -29.23
N THR A 190 5.73 -3.88 -29.90
CA THR A 190 5.03 -3.01 -30.86
C THR A 190 4.50 -3.80 -32.06
N GLN A 191 5.28 -4.78 -32.55
CA GLN A 191 4.84 -5.67 -33.63
C GLN A 191 3.73 -6.64 -33.17
N LYS A 192 3.82 -7.17 -31.94
CA LYS A 192 2.78 -8.05 -31.36
C LYS A 192 1.49 -7.29 -31.06
N GLU A 193 1.56 -6.03 -30.63
CA GLU A 193 0.39 -5.17 -30.42
C GLU A 193 -0.27 -4.75 -31.73
N ALA A 194 0.52 -4.40 -32.76
CA ALA A 194 0.01 -4.12 -34.10
C ALA A 194 -0.67 -5.35 -34.71
N ALA A 195 -0.06 -6.54 -34.57
CA ALA A 195 -0.66 -7.81 -35.01
C ALA A 195 -1.97 -8.13 -34.26
N LYS A 196 -2.03 -7.90 -32.94
CA LYS A 196 -3.26 -8.07 -32.14
C LYS A 196 -4.36 -7.07 -32.52
N LYS A 197 -4.01 -5.82 -32.83
CA LYS A 197 -4.97 -4.81 -33.31
C LYS A 197 -5.51 -5.15 -34.70
N ALA A 198 -4.65 -5.62 -35.61
CA ALA A 198 -5.06 -6.11 -36.93
C ALA A 198 -5.99 -7.33 -36.82
N LEU A 199 -5.72 -8.25 -35.88
CA LEU A 199 -6.57 -9.43 -35.65
C LEU A 199 -7.95 -9.06 -35.10
N LYS A 200 -8.06 -7.99 -34.29
CA LYS A 200 -9.34 -7.51 -33.74
C LYS A 200 -10.19 -6.75 -34.76
N GLN A 201 -9.57 -6.07 -35.73
CA GLN A 201 -10.31 -5.37 -36.79
C GLN A 201 -10.93 -6.32 -37.82
N ASN A 202 -10.40 -7.54 -38.00
CA ASN A 202 -10.97 -8.54 -38.91
C ASN A 202 -12.21 -9.27 -38.38
N ASN A 203 -12.49 -9.23 -37.07
CA ASN A 203 -13.65 -9.92 -36.48
C ASN A 203 -14.93 -9.08 -36.44
N ASN A 204 -14.88 -7.80 -36.82
CA ASN A 204 -16.06 -6.92 -36.86
C ASN A 204 -16.63 -6.71 -38.27
N ALA A 205 -16.09 -7.37 -39.29
CA ALA A 205 -16.49 -7.17 -40.68
C ALA A 205 -16.64 -8.49 -41.46
N THR A 206 -17.35 -9.48 -40.92
CA THR A 206 -18.01 -10.48 -41.80
C THR A 206 -19.22 -11.11 -41.11
N GLN A 207 -20.36 -10.94 -41.76
CA GLN A 207 -21.63 -11.58 -41.44
C GLN A 207 -21.56 -13.11 -41.64
N LYS A 208 -22.44 -13.81 -40.90
CA LYS A 208 -22.98 -15.19 -41.05
C LYS A 208 -22.81 -15.87 -42.43
N PRO A 209 -22.64 -17.21 -42.46
CA PRO A 209 -23.80 -18.14 -42.55
C PRO A 209 -23.68 -19.37 -41.61
N ASN A 210 -24.68 -19.71 -40.78
CA ASN A 210 -25.92 -20.48 -41.03
C ASN A 210 -25.76 -22.03 -40.88
N LYS A 211 -26.34 -22.56 -39.78
CA LYS A 211 -26.89 -23.93 -39.50
C LYS A 211 -25.89 -25.11 -39.41
N LYS A 212 -25.93 -25.96 -38.38
CA LYS A 212 -27.05 -26.80 -37.86
C LYS A 212 -27.01 -26.86 -36.32
N HIS A 213 -28.04 -26.43 -35.58
CA HIS A 213 -29.25 -27.20 -35.18
C HIS A 213 -28.96 -28.44 -34.31
N VAL A 214 -28.88 -28.26 -32.99
CA VAL A 214 -29.39 -29.22 -31.99
C VAL A 214 -30.07 -28.42 -30.88
N THR A 215 -31.39 -28.42 -30.97
CA THR A 215 -32.41 -28.47 -29.91
C THR A 215 -32.10 -27.84 -28.55
N ILE A 216 -32.72 -26.68 -28.34
CA ILE A 216 -33.13 -26.14 -27.04
C ILE A 216 -34.29 -27.01 -26.56
N GLN A 217 -34.01 -27.99 -25.70
CA GLN A 217 -34.95 -28.69 -24.82
C GLN A 217 -34.13 -29.54 -23.85
N GLU A 218 -33.31 -28.89 -23.02
CA GLU A 218 -32.70 -29.55 -21.85
C GLU A 218 -32.36 -28.52 -20.76
N GLU A 219 -33.22 -27.51 -20.63
CA GLU A 219 -33.10 -26.45 -19.62
C GLU A 219 -33.91 -26.77 -18.34
N GLU A 220 -34.36 -28.01 -18.16
CA GLU A 220 -35.23 -28.38 -17.03
C GLU A 220 -34.88 -29.69 -16.31
N GLN A 221 -33.62 -30.16 -16.36
CA GLN A 221 -33.19 -31.36 -15.59
C GLN A 221 -31.79 -31.29 -14.94
N LEU A 222 -31.27 -30.11 -14.58
CA LEU A 222 -29.96 -30.01 -13.88
C LEU A 222 -30.04 -29.75 -12.36
N GLN A 223 -31.10 -30.22 -11.69
CA GLN A 223 -31.27 -30.12 -10.24
C GLN A 223 -30.89 -31.38 -9.43
N LYS A 224 -30.18 -32.36 -10.00
CA LYS A 224 -29.75 -33.57 -9.26
C LYS A 224 -28.32 -33.99 -9.58
N ASN A 225 -27.32 -33.25 -9.09
CA ASN A 225 -26.07 -33.83 -8.54
C ASN A 225 -25.10 -32.72 -8.07
N PRO A 226 -24.83 -32.59 -6.77
CA PRO A 226 -23.87 -31.61 -6.24
C PRO A 226 -22.41 -31.97 -6.58
N GLU A 227 -22.08 -33.25 -6.78
CA GLU A 227 -20.69 -33.72 -6.93
C GLU A 227 -20.02 -33.26 -8.24
N LYS A 228 -20.78 -33.06 -9.33
CA LYS A 228 -20.20 -32.63 -10.63
C LYS A 228 -19.89 -31.13 -10.68
N LYS A 229 -20.49 -30.32 -9.82
CA LYS A 229 -20.19 -28.87 -9.71
C LYS A 229 -18.88 -28.65 -8.97
N GLU A 230 -18.61 -29.45 -7.94
CA GLU A 230 -17.40 -29.36 -7.11
C GLU A 230 -16.13 -29.66 -7.93
N ILE A 231 -16.17 -30.69 -8.79
CA ILE A 231 -15.04 -31.08 -9.65
C ILE A 231 -14.67 -29.98 -10.67
N ASN A 232 -15.65 -29.20 -11.14
CA ASN A 232 -15.36 -28.08 -12.07
C ASN A 232 -14.74 -26.88 -11.35
N LEU A 233 -15.19 -26.58 -10.13
CA LEU A 233 -14.66 -25.48 -9.32
C LEU A 233 -13.19 -25.71 -8.93
N GLU A 234 -12.83 -26.93 -8.54
CA GLU A 234 -11.44 -27.27 -8.22
C GLU A 234 -10.49 -27.07 -9.41
N ASN A 235 -10.92 -27.50 -10.60
CA ASN A 235 -10.12 -27.36 -11.83
C ASN A 235 -9.96 -25.89 -12.24
N ILE A 236 -10.99 -25.08 -12.04
CA ILE A 236 -10.94 -23.63 -12.29
C ILE A 236 -10.02 -22.95 -11.26
N ALA A 237 -10.20 -23.26 -9.97
CA ALA A 237 -9.37 -22.72 -8.88
C ALA A 237 -7.88 -23.05 -9.08
N LYS A 238 -7.57 -24.27 -9.57
CA LYS A 238 -6.20 -24.68 -9.90
C LYS A 238 -5.58 -23.81 -11.02
N LYS A 239 -6.32 -23.55 -12.10
CA LYS A 239 -5.83 -22.70 -13.21
C LYS A 239 -5.61 -21.25 -12.74
N ILE A 240 -6.53 -20.72 -11.94
CA ILE A 240 -6.44 -19.35 -11.40
C ILE A 240 -5.25 -19.24 -10.45
N ALA A 241 -5.05 -20.21 -9.56
CA ALA A 241 -3.92 -20.22 -8.64
C ALA A 241 -2.56 -20.24 -9.37
N GLU A 242 -2.46 -21.05 -10.43
CA GLU A 242 -1.25 -21.10 -11.26
C GLU A 242 -1.00 -19.76 -11.97
N GLU A 243 -2.04 -19.13 -12.51
CA GLU A 243 -1.96 -17.81 -13.14
C GLU A 243 -1.54 -16.70 -12.15
N ILE A 244 -2.10 -16.70 -10.93
CA ILE A 244 -1.75 -15.73 -9.88
C ILE A 244 -0.27 -15.86 -9.49
N LEU A 245 0.21 -17.09 -9.29
CA LEU A 245 1.60 -17.36 -8.93
C LEU A 245 2.57 -17.10 -10.09
N GLN A 246 2.12 -17.26 -11.35
CA GLN A 246 2.92 -16.94 -12.53
C GLN A 246 3.07 -15.42 -12.71
N LYS A 247 2.01 -14.65 -12.46
CA LYS A 247 2.03 -13.18 -12.55
C LYS A 247 2.79 -12.53 -11.39
N ASN A 248 2.74 -13.11 -10.19
CA ASN A 248 3.33 -12.53 -8.98
C ASN A 248 4.51 -13.36 -8.44
N LYS A 249 5.74 -12.99 -8.82
CA LYS A 249 6.97 -13.65 -8.34
C LYS A 249 7.11 -13.66 -6.81
N TYR A 250 6.66 -12.61 -6.13
CA TYR A 250 6.74 -12.53 -4.67
C TYR A 250 5.84 -13.55 -3.97
N LEU A 251 4.62 -13.78 -4.48
CA LEU A 251 3.69 -14.75 -3.91
C LEU A 251 4.18 -16.18 -4.10
N ARG A 252 4.91 -16.47 -5.18
CA ARG A 252 5.49 -17.79 -5.44
C ARG A 252 6.51 -18.23 -4.38
N ASN A 253 7.17 -17.29 -3.72
CA ASN A 253 8.13 -17.59 -2.65
C ASN A 253 7.46 -17.82 -1.29
N ILE A 254 6.19 -17.40 -1.14
CA ILE A 254 5.48 -17.38 0.15
C ILE A 254 4.42 -18.48 0.19
N HIS A 255 3.70 -18.69 -0.91
CA HIS A 255 2.59 -19.63 -0.99
C HIS A 255 2.87 -20.74 -1.99
N SER A 256 2.53 -21.96 -1.60
CA SER A 256 2.51 -23.10 -2.53
C SER A 256 1.28 -23.02 -3.44
N ASN A 257 1.34 -23.68 -4.59
CA ASN A 257 0.22 -23.75 -5.54
C ASN A 257 -1.06 -24.32 -4.87
N ILE A 258 -0.89 -25.32 -4.01
CA ILE A 258 -1.96 -25.93 -3.22
C ILE A 258 -2.59 -24.93 -2.24
N SER A 259 -1.77 -24.11 -1.57
CA SER A 259 -2.26 -23.09 -0.64
C SER A 259 -3.11 -22.03 -1.36
N MET A 260 -2.66 -21.60 -2.54
CA MET A 260 -3.39 -20.61 -3.34
C MET A 260 -4.67 -21.19 -3.94
N GLN A 261 -4.64 -22.45 -4.39
CA GLN A 261 -5.81 -23.15 -4.88
C GLN A 261 -6.91 -23.21 -3.82
N LYS A 262 -6.59 -23.64 -2.59
CA LYS A 262 -7.56 -23.70 -1.48
C LYS A 262 -8.14 -22.32 -1.14
N LEU A 263 -7.31 -21.28 -1.19
CA LEU A 263 -7.76 -19.91 -0.94
C LEU A 263 -8.82 -19.47 -1.96
N VAL A 264 -8.53 -19.66 -3.26
CA VAL A 264 -9.44 -19.32 -4.36
C VAL A 264 -10.71 -20.15 -4.28
N GLU A 265 -10.60 -21.44 -3.95
CA GLU A 265 -11.74 -22.33 -3.79
C GLU A 265 -12.65 -21.90 -2.63
N THR A 266 -12.05 -21.53 -1.49
CA THR A 266 -12.83 -21.07 -0.32
C THR A 266 -13.59 -19.79 -0.64
N GLU A 267 -12.96 -18.85 -1.34
CA GLU A 267 -13.61 -17.60 -1.71
C GLU A 267 -14.70 -17.82 -2.77
N ALA A 268 -14.47 -18.70 -3.76
CA ALA A 268 -15.49 -19.08 -4.75
C ALA A 268 -16.72 -19.74 -4.08
N ARG A 269 -16.51 -20.64 -3.10
CA ARG A 269 -17.59 -21.23 -2.31
C ARG A 269 -18.35 -20.16 -1.51
N ARG A 270 -17.63 -19.16 -0.97
CA ARG A 270 -18.23 -18.04 -0.23
C ARG A 270 -19.13 -17.17 -1.10
N PHE A 271 -18.75 -16.91 -2.35
CA PHE A 271 -19.60 -16.18 -3.29
C PHE A 271 -20.89 -16.95 -3.62
N LEU A 272 -20.79 -18.26 -3.82
CA LEU A 272 -21.97 -19.11 -4.10
C LEU A 272 -22.95 -19.25 -2.94
N GLN A 273 -22.53 -18.95 -1.70
CA GLN A 273 -23.40 -18.98 -0.52
C GLN A 273 -24.09 -17.66 -0.24
N LYS A 274 -23.67 -16.57 -0.91
CA LYS A 274 -24.24 -15.24 -0.75
C LYS A 274 -25.33 -14.91 -1.79
N GLU A 275 -25.46 -15.73 -2.83
CA GLU A 275 -26.59 -15.73 -3.77
C GLU A 275 -27.66 -16.71 -3.29
#